data_AF-A0A2U0SCL4-F1
#
_entry.id   AF-A0A2U0SCL4-F1
#
_cell.length_a   1.000
_cell.length_b   1.000
_cell.length_c   1.000
_cell.angle_alpha   90.00
_cell.angle_beta   90.00
_cell.angle_gamma   90.00
#
_symmetry.space_group_name_H-M   'P 1'
#
loop_
_entity.id
_entity.type
_entity.pdbx_description
1 polymer ?
#
loop_
_entity_poly.entity_id
_entity_poly.type
_entity_poly.pdbx_seq_one_letter_code
_entity_poly.pdbx_strand_id
1 'polypeptide(L)'
;MMELVQTSATVFSLIADLPAPPGSGTRADALLDPVTLAGTNGTVDAGLQWIGPCGAKLRCTAQPAADARASLFLEGMDPIASRILWCEGDAIGLAFDARVDILGLVARNLARATAGDRRLPRIELRRTVGVHCNGTIQQLAMHNISQGGIGLDAGMLVADAKVGLTFDGLRPLDGTVRWVRGNAAGIAFVEELGWQTLFPWLRGLQHMPQPARSRSILGGLLRDSLALRLDSPGRVREGVRWWNCRVHAVTARQVEFEAAHGFSPGASLWVALPEIGGGPVRVVRTSQGRTLAEFRMPLRDQDLRTLAATIPAD
;
A
#
# COMPACT_ATOMS: atom_id res chain seq x y z
N MET A 1 -9.38 25.72 -24.00
CA MET A 1 -8.33 24.69 -24.06
C MET A 1 -7.79 24.55 -22.64
N MET A 2 -8.30 23.60 -21.85
CA MET A 2 -7.80 23.35 -20.50
C MET A 2 -6.44 22.67 -20.65
N GLU A 3 -5.37 23.34 -20.20
CA GLU A 3 -4.09 22.66 -19.96
C GLU A 3 -4.35 21.50 -19.00
N LEU A 4 -4.07 20.28 -19.46
CA LEU A 4 -3.94 19.14 -18.57
C LEU A 4 -2.77 19.47 -17.64
N VAL A 5 -3.06 19.87 -16.41
CA VAL A 5 -2.06 20.07 -15.36
C VAL A 5 -1.24 18.77 -15.28
N GLN A 6 -0.01 18.80 -15.77
CA GLN A 6 0.88 17.66 -15.71
C GLN A 6 1.22 17.39 -14.25
N THR A 7 0.90 16.18 -13.80
CA THR A 7 1.22 15.75 -12.43
C THR A 7 2.68 15.34 -12.36
N SER A 8 3.37 15.87 -11.35
CA SER A 8 4.75 15.49 -11.04
C SER A 8 4.88 13.97 -10.87
N ALA A 9 5.95 13.41 -11.44
CA ALA A 9 6.27 12.01 -11.34
C ALA A 9 7.11 11.67 -10.09
N THR A 10 7.41 12.67 -9.24
CA THR A 10 8.08 12.44 -7.95
C THR A 10 7.35 11.42 -7.10
N VAL A 11 8.10 10.49 -6.52
CA VAL A 11 7.58 9.51 -5.57
C VAL A 11 8.01 9.86 -4.14
N PHE A 12 7.06 9.92 -3.22
CA PHE A 12 7.31 10.14 -1.80
C PHE A 12 7.16 8.83 -1.05
N SER A 13 8.22 8.34 -0.42
CA SER A 13 8.25 7.03 0.22
C SER A 13 8.08 7.11 1.72
N LEU A 14 7.25 6.23 2.26
CA LEU A 14 7.15 6.01 3.71
C LEU A 14 8.13 4.93 4.20
N ILE A 15 8.96 4.40 3.31
CA ILE A 15 9.92 3.33 3.60
C ILE A 15 11.27 3.96 3.95
N ALA A 16 11.85 3.57 5.07
CA ALA A 16 13.12 4.11 5.59
C ALA A 16 14.39 3.50 4.91
N ASP A 17 14.26 3.01 3.68
CA ASP A 17 15.37 2.45 2.90
C ASP A 17 16.23 3.59 2.34
N LEU A 18 17.51 3.32 2.07
CA LEU A 18 18.37 4.23 1.31
C LEU A 18 18.08 4.11 -0.19
N PRO A 19 18.27 5.18 -0.98
CA PRO A 19 18.00 5.12 -2.41
C PRO A 19 18.97 4.16 -3.10
N ALA A 20 18.43 3.17 -3.81
CA ALA A 20 19.22 2.31 -4.67
C ALA A 20 19.53 3.00 -6.01
N PRO A 21 20.69 2.70 -6.63
CA PRO A 21 20.98 3.11 -8.00
C PRO A 21 19.88 2.66 -8.96
N PRO A 22 19.65 3.40 -10.06
CA PRO A 22 18.72 2.93 -11.09
C PRO A 22 19.13 1.57 -11.67
N GLY A 23 18.13 0.73 -11.98
CA GLY A 23 18.36 -0.42 -12.86
C GLY A 23 18.58 0.00 -14.31
N SER A 24 19.12 -0.91 -15.13
CA SER A 24 19.30 -0.74 -16.57
C SER A 24 17.94 -0.70 -17.30
N GLY A 25 17.30 0.45 -17.34
CA GLY A 25 16.01 0.65 -17.99
C GLY A 25 15.86 2.04 -18.60
N THR A 26 15.13 2.14 -19.69
CA THR A 26 14.87 3.40 -20.40
C THR A 26 14.07 4.34 -19.50
N ARG A 27 14.66 5.49 -19.17
CA ARG A 27 14.04 6.52 -18.33
C ARG A 27 13.11 7.38 -19.18
N ALA A 28 11.84 7.46 -18.79
CA ALA A 28 10.91 8.40 -19.40
C ALA A 28 11.24 9.83 -18.97
N ASP A 29 11.05 10.77 -19.90
CA ASP A 29 11.10 12.19 -19.61
C ASP A 29 9.79 12.57 -18.92
N ALA A 30 9.87 12.78 -17.61
CA ALA A 30 8.72 13.03 -16.76
C ALA A 30 8.99 14.29 -15.96
N LEU A 31 7.97 15.12 -15.77
CA LEU A 31 8.05 16.31 -14.93
C LEU A 31 8.35 15.89 -13.49
N LEU A 32 9.37 16.46 -12.88
CA LEU A 32 9.80 16.19 -11.50
C LEU A 32 9.70 17.48 -10.68
N ASP A 33 9.55 17.34 -9.36
CA ASP A 33 9.55 18.51 -8.48
C ASP A 33 10.94 19.15 -8.47
N PRO A 34 11.06 20.46 -8.72
CA PRO A 34 12.34 21.14 -8.75
C PRO A 34 12.94 21.23 -7.35
N VAL A 35 14.24 20.99 -7.26
CA VAL A 35 15.04 21.11 -6.03
C VAL A 35 16.41 21.68 -6.34
N THR A 36 17.07 22.22 -5.33
CA THR A 36 18.47 22.67 -5.46
C THR A 36 19.37 21.82 -4.57
N LEU A 37 20.47 21.34 -5.14
CA LEU A 37 21.52 20.62 -4.41
C LEU A 37 22.72 21.55 -4.24
N ALA A 38 23.05 21.92 -3.01
CA ALA A 38 24.29 22.65 -2.71
C ALA A 38 25.40 21.67 -2.31
N GLY A 39 26.50 21.66 -3.05
CA GLY A 39 27.73 20.95 -2.69
C GLY A 39 28.87 21.92 -2.38
N THR A 40 30.08 21.39 -2.20
CA THR A 40 31.29 22.19 -1.98
C THR A 40 31.63 23.11 -3.16
N ASN A 41 31.22 22.72 -4.37
CA ASN A 41 31.60 23.38 -5.62
C ASN A 41 30.50 24.32 -6.15
N GLY A 42 29.47 24.61 -5.35
CA GLY A 42 28.34 25.45 -5.72
C GLY A 42 26.98 24.73 -5.65
N THR A 43 25.97 25.38 -6.18
CA THR A 43 24.57 24.91 -6.22
C THR A 43 24.20 24.42 -7.60
N VAL A 44 23.41 23.35 -7.67
CA VAL A 44 22.91 22.80 -8.93
C VAL A 44 21.42 22.54 -8.82
N ASP A 45 20.66 22.96 -9.84
CA ASP A 45 19.24 22.63 -9.95
C ASP A 45 19.06 21.19 -10.42
N ALA A 46 18.09 20.51 -9.82
CA ALA A 46 17.80 19.11 -10.05
C ALA A 46 16.29 18.84 -9.97
N GLY A 47 15.88 17.70 -10.53
CA GLY A 47 14.53 17.17 -10.37
C GLY A 47 14.48 16.08 -9.32
N LEU A 48 13.54 16.15 -8.38
CA LEU A 48 13.34 15.12 -7.36
C LEU A 48 12.63 13.90 -7.96
N GLN A 49 13.31 12.76 -8.06
CA GLN A 49 12.69 11.53 -8.56
C GLN A 49 11.99 10.76 -7.44
N TRP A 50 12.63 10.69 -6.28
CA TRP A 50 12.18 9.92 -5.14
C TRP A 50 12.70 10.55 -3.85
N ILE A 51 11.90 10.57 -2.79
CA ILE A 51 12.33 10.98 -1.46
C ILE A 51 11.74 10.06 -0.40
N GLY A 52 12.56 9.54 0.50
CA GLY A 52 12.15 8.77 1.66
C GLY A 52 12.75 9.34 2.95
N PRO A 53 12.44 8.78 4.12
CA PRO A 53 12.91 9.32 5.39
C PRO A 53 14.43 9.38 5.51
N CYS A 54 15.16 8.48 4.84
CA CYS A 54 16.61 8.34 4.96
C CYS A 54 17.39 8.90 3.77
N GLY A 55 16.75 9.37 2.70
CA GLY A 55 17.45 9.80 1.51
C GLY A 55 16.56 10.24 0.36
N ALA A 56 17.20 10.63 -0.74
CA ALA A 56 16.52 11.02 -1.97
C ALA A 56 17.28 10.57 -3.21
N LYS A 57 16.55 10.46 -4.32
CA LYS A 57 17.11 10.29 -5.65
C LYS A 57 16.78 11.52 -6.48
N LEU A 58 17.80 12.12 -7.06
CA LEU A 58 17.69 13.31 -7.89
C LEU A 58 18.03 12.98 -9.34
N ARG A 59 17.47 13.75 -10.27
CA ARG A 59 17.91 13.88 -11.65
C ARG A 59 18.68 15.19 -11.81
N CYS A 60 19.93 15.13 -12.21
CA CYS A 60 20.83 16.27 -12.32
C CYS A 60 21.82 16.05 -13.46
N THR A 61 22.14 17.10 -14.21
CA THR A 61 23.14 17.04 -15.29
C THR A 61 24.57 17.16 -14.77
N ALA A 62 24.76 17.69 -13.55
CA ALA A 62 26.07 17.76 -12.90
C ALA A 62 26.43 16.42 -12.25
N GLN A 63 27.72 16.09 -12.26
CA GLN A 63 28.28 14.88 -11.65
C GLN A 63 29.16 15.26 -10.46
N PRO A 64 28.56 15.48 -9.27
CA PRO A 64 29.34 15.73 -8.07
C PRO A 64 30.09 14.45 -7.65
N ALA A 65 31.18 14.61 -6.91
CA ALA A 65 31.95 13.49 -6.40
C ALA A 65 31.12 12.63 -5.42
N ALA A 66 31.25 11.31 -5.52
CA ALA A 66 30.69 10.40 -4.52
C ALA A 66 31.26 10.70 -3.12
N ASP A 67 30.48 10.39 -2.08
CA ASP A 67 30.77 10.68 -0.67
C ASP A 67 30.89 12.16 -0.28
N ALA A 68 30.74 13.08 -1.22
CA ALA A 68 30.75 14.50 -0.93
C ALA A 68 29.53 14.91 -0.06
N ARG A 69 29.76 15.88 0.83
CA ARG A 69 28.72 16.50 1.64
C ARG A 69 27.89 17.44 0.76
N ALA A 70 26.58 17.40 0.96
CA ALA A 70 25.65 18.24 0.24
C ALA A 70 24.47 18.65 1.12
N SER A 71 23.78 19.73 0.74
CA SER A 71 22.52 20.15 1.34
C SER A 71 21.44 20.17 0.28
N LEU A 72 20.33 19.46 0.52
CA LEU A 72 19.16 19.45 -0.35
C LEU A 72 18.20 20.57 0.08
N PHE A 73 17.88 21.46 -0.84
CA PHE A 73 16.91 22.54 -0.65
C PHE A 73 15.60 22.15 -1.32
N LEU A 74 14.56 21.99 -0.49
CA LEU A 74 13.17 21.82 -0.90
C LEU A 74 12.44 23.12 -0.59
N GLU A 75 11.50 23.48 -1.44
CA GLU A 75 10.74 24.72 -1.26
C GLU A 75 9.99 24.74 0.08
N GLY A 76 10.20 25.80 0.88
CA GLY A 76 9.55 25.96 2.18
C GLY A 76 10.07 25.01 3.28
N MET A 77 11.30 24.49 3.14
CA MET A 77 11.98 23.71 4.17
C MET A 77 13.37 24.25 4.49
N ASP A 78 13.82 23.99 5.71
CA ASP A 78 15.24 24.12 6.05
C ASP A 78 16.08 23.15 5.21
N PRO A 79 17.34 23.51 4.89
CA PRO A 79 18.21 22.66 4.08
C PRO A 79 18.45 21.30 4.76
N ILE A 80 18.27 20.21 4.03
CA ILE A 80 18.50 18.87 4.55
C ILE A 80 19.96 18.50 4.33
N ALA A 81 20.72 18.39 5.41
CA ALA A 81 22.10 17.92 5.38
C ALA A 81 22.17 16.46 4.90
N SER A 82 23.09 16.19 3.96
CA SER A 82 23.16 14.91 3.26
C SER A 82 24.57 14.56 2.80
N ARG A 83 24.74 13.30 2.37
CA ARG A 83 25.92 12.80 1.68
C ARG A 83 25.51 12.12 0.38
N ILE A 84 26.28 12.35 -0.68
CA ILE A 84 26.09 11.66 -1.96
C ILE A 84 26.55 10.20 -1.80
N LEU A 85 25.65 9.25 -2.02
CA LEU A 85 25.94 7.81 -1.96
C LEU A 85 26.49 7.27 -3.27
N TRP A 86 25.94 7.74 -4.38
CA TRP A 86 26.27 7.29 -5.72
C TRP A 86 25.86 8.34 -6.76
N CYS A 87 26.54 8.32 -7.89
CA CYS A 87 26.23 9.08 -9.09
C CYS A 87 26.26 8.12 -10.28
N GLU A 88 25.17 8.01 -11.02
CA GLU A 88 25.06 7.14 -12.20
C GLU A 88 24.29 7.84 -13.32
N GLY A 89 25.00 8.17 -14.40
CA GLY A 89 24.45 8.97 -15.50
C GLY A 89 24.01 10.35 -15.03
N ASP A 90 22.72 10.64 -15.20
CA ASP A 90 22.03 11.86 -14.76
C ASP A 90 21.35 11.70 -13.39
N ALA A 91 21.63 10.63 -12.64
CA ALA A 91 21.01 10.40 -11.33
C ALA A 91 22.00 10.38 -10.18
N ILE A 92 21.53 10.91 -9.06
CA ILE A 92 22.29 11.03 -7.83
C ILE A 92 21.46 10.45 -6.69
N GLY A 93 22.06 9.59 -5.87
CA GLY A 93 21.51 9.11 -4.62
C GLY A 93 22.08 9.87 -3.44
N LEU A 94 21.21 10.34 -2.55
CA LEU A 94 21.57 11.04 -1.32
C LEU A 94 21.16 10.21 -0.09
N ALA A 95 22.03 10.15 0.92
CA ALA A 95 21.66 9.77 2.28
C ALA A 95 21.50 11.04 3.13
N PHE A 96 20.43 11.13 3.90
CA PHE A 96 20.23 12.23 4.84
C PHE A 96 20.94 11.96 6.17
N ASP A 97 21.44 13.01 6.80
CA ASP A 97 22.07 12.92 8.12
C ASP A 97 21.04 12.64 9.23
N ALA A 98 19.82 13.15 9.05
CA ALA A 98 18.70 12.96 9.95
C ALA A 98 17.46 12.53 9.16
N ARG A 99 16.56 11.80 9.83
CA ARG A 99 15.31 11.34 9.21
C ARG A 99 14.39 12.51 8.90
N VAL A 100 13.80 12.48 7.71
CA VAL A 100 12.82 13.47 7.24
C VAL A 100 11.40 12.94 7.44
N ASP A 101 10.51 13.77 8.00
CA ASP A 101 9.07 13.48 8.04
C ASP A 101 8.43 13.71 6.66
N ILE A 102 8.29 12.62 5.91
CA ILE A 102 7.74 12.62 4.55
C ILE A 102 6.26 13.01 4.51
N LEU A 103 5.44 12.56 5.47
CA LEU A 103 4.03 12.98 5.51
C LEU A 103 3.91 14.44 5.93
N GLY A 104 4.77 14.94 6.82
CA GLY A 104 4.88 16.35 7.13
C GLY A 104 5.24 17.20 5.91
N LEU A 105 6.18 16.75 5.07
CA LEU A 105 6.51 17.38 3.80
C LEU A 105 5.31 17.44 2.85
N VAL A 106 4.65 16.30 2.64
CA VAL A 106 3.43 16.24 1.79
C VAL A 106 2.32 17.15 2.31
N ALA A 107 2.10 17.20 3.64
CA ALA A 107 1.10 18.10 4.25
C ALA A 107 1.40 19.58 3.99
N ARG A 108 2.68 19.98 4.11
CA ARG A 108 3.09 21.37 3.83
C ARG A 108 2.84 21.73 2.37
N ASN A 109 3.17 20.83 1.45
CA ASN A 109 2.91 21.05 0.01
C ASN A 109 1.41 21.18 -0.28
N LEU A 110 0.58 20.31 0.29
CA LEU A 110 -0.88 20.41 0.17
C LEU A 110 -1.45 21.72 0.75
N ALA A 111 -0.91 22.20 1.87
CA ALA A 111 -1.37 23.44 2.50
C ALA A 111 -1.06 24.68 1.63
N ARG A 112 0.08 24.66 0.92
CA ARG A 112 0.51 25.74 0.02
C ARG A 112 -0.21 25.72 -1.34
N ALA A 113 -0.67 24.56 -1.79
CA ALA A 113 -1.38 24.44 -3.07
C ALA A 113 -2.75 25.14 -3.04
N THR A 114 -3.13 25.74 -4.17
CA THR A 114 -4.46 26.33 -4.36
C THR A 114 -5.53 25.24 -4.30
N ALA A 115 -6.79 25.59 -4.03
CA ALA A 115 -7.85 24.60 -3.84
C ALA A 115 -8.03 23.66 -5.06
N GLY A 116 -7.79 24.14 -6.29
CA GLY A 116 -7.85 23.35 -7.51
C GLY A 116 -6.67 22.38 -7.70
N ASP A 117 -5.50 22.73 -7.16
CA ASP A 117 -4.24 22.02 -7.39
C ASP A 117 -3.86 21.06 -6.25
N ARG A 118 -4.70 20.95 -5.20
CA ARG A 118 -4.47 20.04 -4.07
C ARG A 118 -4.59 18.58 -4.50
N ARG A 119 -3.48 18.04 -4.97
CA ARG A 119 -3.30 16.63 -5.33
C ARG A 119 -2.23 16.02 -4.45
N LEU A 120 -2.52 14.83 -3.92
CA LEU A 120 -1.50 14.03 -3.26
C LEU A 120 -0.56 13.46 -4.32
N PRO A 121 0.76 13.52 -4.10
CA PRO A 121 1.72 12.86 -4.97
C PRO A 121 1.60 11.35 -4.83
N ARG A 122 2.33 10.60 -5.67
CA ARG A 122 2.45 9.15 -5.52
C ARG A 122 3.20 8.85 -4.23
N ILE A 123 2.55 8.12 -3.34
CA ILE A 123 3.13 7.69 -2.06
C ILE A 123 3.54 6.23 -2.18
N GLU A 124 4.83 5.93 -2.00
CA GLU A 124 5.36 4.59 -1.92
C GLU A 124 5.20 4.04 -0.49
N LEU A 125 4.71 2.80 -0.37
CA LEU A 125 4.53 2.11 0.90
C LEU A 125 4.49 0.59 0.70
N ARG A 126 4.96 -0.17 1.70
CA ARG A 126 4.89 -1.65 1.69
C ARG A 126 3.65 -2.12 2.44
N ARG A 127 2.55 -2.31 1.70
CA ARG A 127 1.31 -2.89 2.21
C ARG A 127 0.76 -3.90 1.21
N THR A 128 -0.10 -4.78 1.68
CA THR A 128 -0.83 -5.70 0.82
C THR A 128 -2.19 -5.11 0.49
N VAL A 129 -2.65 -5.31 -0.73
CA VAL A 129 -4.00 -4.97 -1.17
C VAL A 129 -4.71 -6.23 -1.63
N GLY A 130 -5.95 -6.42 -1.19
CA GLY A 130 -6.81 -7.47 -1.70
C GLY A 130 -7.42 -7.05 -3.02
N VAL A 131 -7.07 -7.75 -4.10
CA VAL A 131 -7.57 -7.52 -5.46
C VAL A 131 -8.57 -8.59 -5.83
N HIS A 132 -9.77 -8.16 -6.21
CA HIS A 132 -10.93 -9.00 -6.52
C HIS A 132 -11.13 -8.96 -8.03
N CYS A 133 -10.89 -10.08 -8.71
CA CYS A 133 -11.02 -10.18 -10.15
C CYS A 133 -11.54 -11.56 -10.53
N ASN A 134 -12.58 -11.61 -11.37
CA ASN A 134 -13.16 -12.86 -11.90
C ASN A 134 -13.48 -13.90 -10.81
N GLY A 135 -14.06 -13.47 -9.69
CA GLY A 135 -14.42 -14.35 -8.57
C GLY A 135 -13.26 -14.75 -7.65
N THR A 136 -12.02 -14.41 -8.00
CA THR A 136 -10.84 -14.71 -7.18
C THR A 136 -10.38 -13.50 -6.37
N ILE A 137 -9.75 -13.77 -5.22
CA ILE A 137 -9.15 -12.75 -4.35
C ILE A 137 -7.65 -13.01 -4.30
N GLN A 138 -6.85 -12.04 -4.73
CA GLN A 138 -5.40 -12.06 -4.63
C GLN A 138 -4.92 -11.02 -3.62
N GLN A 139 -3.96 -11.39 -2.79
CA GLN A 139 -3.32 -10.47 -1.86
C GLN A 139 -1.97 -10.06 -2.46
N LEU A 140 -1.93 -8.87 -3.08
CA LEU A 140 -0.79 -8.41 -3.88
C LEU A 140 -0.04 -7.30 -3.15
N ALA A 141 1.29 -7.26 -3.32
CA ALA A 141 2.10 -6.22 -2.70
C ALA A 141 1.93 -4.89 -3.46
N MET A 142 1.56 -3.85 -2.72
CA MET A 142 1.50 -2.48 -3.21
C MET A 142 2.91 -1.92 -3.33
N HIS A 143 3.14 -1.16 -4.40
CA HIS A 143 4.34 -0.34 -4.59
C HIS A 143 4.04 1.10 -4.23
N ASN A 144 2.99 1.69 -4.81
CA ASN A 144 2.61 3.07 -4.55
C ASN A 144 1.11 3.32 -4.73
N ILE A 145 0.62 4.41 -4.14
CA ILE A 145 -0.77 4.87 -4.27
C ILE A 145 -0.80 6.38 -4.49
N SER A 146 -1.76 6.85 -5.30
CA SER A 146 -2.12 8.26 -5.44
C SER A 146 -3.63 8.44 -5.35
N GLN A 147 -4.15 9.64 -5.59
CA GLN A 147 -5.60 9.86 -5.62
C GLN A 147 -6.28 9.13 -6.77
N GLY A 148 -5.60 8.97 -7.91
CA GLY A 148 -6.19 8.39 -9.12
C GLY A 148 -5.91 6.90 -9.32
N GLY A 149 -5.04 6.28 -8.51
CA GLY A 149 -4.72 4.88 -8.71
C GLY A 149 -3.65 4.30 -7.80
N ILE A 150 -3.25 3.08 -8.13
CA ILE A 150 -2.30 2.26 -7.37
C ILE A 150 -1.38 1.51 -8.33
N GLY A 151 -0.08 1.45 -7.98
CA GLY A 151 0.88 0.52 -8.55
C GLY A 151 1.13 -0.65 -7.59
N LEU A 152 1.12 -1.88 -8.11
CA LEU A 152 1.28 -3.10 -7.31
C LEU A 152 1.85 -4.25 -8.16
N ASP A 153 2.14 -5.38 -7.53
CA ASP A 153 2.56 -6.59 -8.24
C ASP A 153 1.49 -7.07 -9.26
N ALA A 154 1.89 -7.50 -10.45
CA ALA A 154 0.94 -7.87 -11.50
C ALA A 154 0.08 -9.09 -11.13
N GLY A 155 0.63 -10.09 -10.44
CA GLY A 155 -0.08 -11.34 -10.16
C GLY A 155 -0.66 -11.94 -11.45
N MET A 156 -1.97 -12.23 -11.44
CA MET A 156 -2.70 -12.71 -12.63
C MET A 156 -3.49 -11.59 -13.35
N LEU A 157 -3.18 -10.33 -13.09
CA LEU A 157 -3.92 -9.21 -13.67
C LEU A 157 -3.64 -9.09 -15.16
N VAL A 158 -4.68 -8.66 -15.89
CA VAL A 158 -4.64 -8.40 -17.32
C VAL A 158 -5.09 -6.96 -17.56
N ALA A 159 -4.52 -6.30 -18.56
CA ALA A 159 -4.92 -4.95 -18.95
C ALA A 159 -6.43 -4.88 -19.22
N ASP A 160 -7.02 -3.73 -18.89
CA ASP A 160 -8.45 -3.39 -18.98
C ASP A 160 -9.40 -4.23 -18.12
N ALA A 161 -8.88 -5.17 -17.31
CA ALA A 161 -9.69 -5.90 -16.35
C ALA A 161 -10.29 -4.95 -15.30
N LYS A 162 -11.58 -5.12 -15.02
CA LYS A 162 -12.27 -4.48 -13.90
C LYS A 162 -11.97 -5.25 -12.62
N VAL A 163 -11.66 -4.51 -11.56
CA VAL A 163 -11.25 -5.09 -10.28
C VAL A 163 -11.85 -4.34 -9.11
N GLY A 164 -12.17 -5.08 -8.05
CA GLY A 164 -12.42 -4.52 -6.73
C GLY A 164 -11.13 -4.52 -5.90
N LEU A 165 -10.92 -3.50 -5.09
CA LEU A 165 -9.74 -3.30 -4.26
C LEU A 165 -10.14 -3.17 -2.81
N THR A 166 -9.44 -3.88 -1.92
CA THR A 166 -9.63 -3.80 -0.47
C THR A 166 -8.32 -3.42 0.21
N PHE A 167 -8.37 -2.31 0.92
CA PHE A 167 -7.26 -1.78 1.70
C PHE A 167 -7.60 -1.87 3.18
N ASP A 168 -6.59 -2.15 4.00
CA ASP A 168 -6.77 -2.19 5.44
C ASP A 168 -7.13 -0.79 5.97
N GLY A 169 -8.32 -0.68 6.57
CA GLY A 169 -8.82 0.55 7.18
C GLY A 169 -9.47 1.56 6.21
N LEU A 170 -9.67 1.22 4.92
CA LEU A 170 -10.45 2.04 3.98
C LEU A 170 -11.75 1.34 3.55
N ARG A 171 -12.62 2.11 2.89
CA ARG A 171 -13.69 1.54 2.06
C ARG A 171 -13.10 0.77 0.88
N PRO A 172 -13.81 -0.23 0.33
CA PRO A 172 -13.43 -0.84 -0.94
C PRO A 172 -13.54 0.17 -2.07
N LEU A 173 -12.71 -0.01 -3.09
CA LEU A 173 -12.69 0.83 -4.28
C LEU A 173 -12.77 -0.05 -5.51
N ASP A 174 -13.40 0.46 -6.56
CA ASP A 174 -13.37 -0.18 -7.88
C ASP A 174 -12.29 0.47 -8.74
N GLY A 175 -11.70 -0.32 -9.62
CA GLY A 175 -10.66 0.14 -10.52
C GLY A 175 -10.63 -0.63 -11.84
N THR A 176 -9.81 -0.12 -12.76
CA THR A 176 -9.50 -0.75 -14.04
C THR A 176 -7.99 -0.85 -14.19
N VAL A 177 -7.49 -2.04 -14.50
CA VAL A 177 -6.07 -2.26 -14.81
C VAL A 177 -5.74 -1.48 -16.08
N ARG A 178 -4.80 -0.54 -16.02
CA ARG A 178 -4.41 0.30 -17.17
C ARG A 178 -3.21 -0.25 -17.93
N TRP A 179 -2.32 -0.92 -17.22
CA TRP A 179 -1.14 -1.54 -17.81
C TRP A 179 -0.65 -2.67 -16.92
N VAL A 180 0.01 -3.64 -17.56
CA VAL A 180 0.78 -4.71 -16.93
C VAL A 180 2.14 -4.75 -17.62
N ARG A 181 3.22 -4.68 -16.85
CA ARG A 181 4.59 -4.67 -17.37
C ARG A 181 5.50 -5.48 -16.45
N GLY A 182 5.97 -6.63 -16.94
CA GLY A 182 6.72 -7.56 -16.12
C GLY A 182 5.88 -8.01 -14.91
N ASN A 183 6.43 -7.89 -13.70
CA ASN A 183 5.74 -8.23 -12.46
C ASN A 183 4.98 -7.03 -11.84
N ALA A 184 4.73 -5.94 -12.57
CA ALA A 184 4.01 -4.78 -12.04
C ALA A 184 2.75 -4.48 -12.85
N ALA A 185 1.72 -3.98 -12.18
CA ALA A 185 0.50 -3.48 -12.78
C ALA A 185 0.12 -2.10 -12.20
N GLY A 186 -0.51 -1.28 -13.03
CA GLY A 186 -1.09 -0.01 -12.62
C GLY A 186 -2.60 -0.07 -12.75
N ILE A 187 -3.32 0.26 -11.70
CA ILE A 187 -4.78 0.28 -11.66
C ILE A 187 -5.23 1.72 -11.45
N ALA A 188 -6.08 2.23 -12.34
CA ALA A 188 -6.77 3.49 -12.14
C ALA A 188 -8.06 3.24 -11.33
N PHE A 189 -8.32 4.08 -10.33
CA PHE A 189 -9.58 4.02 -9.61
C PHE A 189 -10.73 4.54 -10.47
N VAL A 190 -11.91 3.94 -10.33
CA VAL A 190 -13.13 4.44 -10.98
C VAL A 190 -13.53 5.80 -10.38
N GLU A 191 -13.37 5.95 -9.06
CA GLU A 191 -13.58 7.18 -8.32
C GLU A 191 -12.26 7.58 -7.64
N GLU A 192 -11.81 8.82 -7.84
CA GLU A 192 -10.58 9.30 -7.18
C GLU A 192 -10.73 9.31 -5.66
N LEU A 193 -9.68 8.88 -4.96
CA LEU A 193 -9.54 9.05 -3.53
C LEU A 193 -9.16 10.50 -3.21
N GLY A 194 -10.13 11.30 -2.79
CA GLY A 194 -9.87 12.65 -2.31
C GLY A 194 -8.80 12.69 -1.21
N TRP A 195 -7.96 13.74 -1.18
CA TRP A 195 -6.87 13.87 -0.19
C TRP A 195 -7.37 13.81 1.26
N GLN A 196 -8.60 14.25 1.50
CA GLN A 196 -9.26 14.24 2.81
C GLN A 196 -9.49 12.82 3.33
N THR A 197 -9.52 11.82 2.46
CA THR A 197 -9.61 10.40 2.81
C THR A 197 -8.24 9.75 2.79
N LEU A 198 -7.46 9.97 1.72
CA LEU A 198 -6.18 9.29 1.53
C LEU A 198 -5.13 9.73 2.57
N PHE A 199 -5.04 11.03 2.89
CA PHE A 199 -4.02 11.52 3.81
C PHE A 199 -4.20 11.07 5.26
N PRO A 200 -5.41 11.14 5.87
CA PRO A 200 -5.63 10.57 7.20
C PRO A 200 -5.41 9.06 7.25
N TRP A 201 -5.74 8.33 6.18
CA TRP A 201 -5.46 6.90 6.11
C TRP A 201 -3.95 6.61 6.11
N LEU A 202 -3.15 7.34 5.32
CA LEU A 202 -1.69 7.21 5.33
C LEU A 202 -1.09 7.45 6.72
N ARG A 203 -1.59 8.44 7.46
CA ARG A 203 -1.20 8.67 8.86
C ARG A 203 -1.60 7.51 9.78
N GLY A 204 -2.79 6.94 9.58
CA GLY A 204 -3.27 5.78 10.32
C GLY A 204 -2.37 4.54 10.12
N LEU A 205 -1.83 4.35 8.91
CA LEU A 205 -0.96 3.22 8.60
C LEU A 205 0.37 3.23 9.35
N GLN A 206 0.89 4.41 9.74
CA GLN A 206 2.13 4.52 10.52
C GLN A 206 1.96 4.00 11.96
N HIS A 207 0.74 3.98 12.47
CA HIS A 207 0.40 3.53 13.82
C HIS A 207 -0.10 2.07 13.84
N MET A 208 -0.39 1.49 12.68
CA MET A 208 -0.84 0.11 12.59
C MET A 208 0.34 -0.85 12.80
N PRO A 209 0.23 -1.82 13.73
CA PRO A 209 1.20 -2.89 13.85
C PRO A 209 1.34 -3.60 12.50
N GLN A 210 2.57 -3.89 12.11
CA GLN A 210 2.80 -4.74 10.94
C GLN A 210 2.23 -6.13 11.25
N PRO A 211 1.41 -6.74 10.38
CA PRO A 211 0.90 -8.08 10.63
C PRO A 211 2.09 -9.01 10.86
N ALA A 212 2.05 -9.75 11.98
CA ALA A 212 3.07 -10.73 12.28
C ALA A 212 3.17 -11.69 11.09
N ARG A 213 4.40 -12.03 10.67
CA ARG A 213 4.59 -13.06 9.65
C ARG A 213 3.88 -14.32 10.12
N SER A 214 3.05 -14.91 9.24
CA SER A 214 2.25 -16.12 9.47
C SER A 214 3.06 -17.13 10.29
N ARG A 215 2.74 -17.25 11.58
CA ARG A 215 3.30 -18.30 12.44
C ARG A 215 2.35 -19.48 12.37
N SER A 216 2.93 -20.61 11.92
CA SER A 216 2.46 -22.01 11.87
C SER A 216 1.06 -22.36 12.40
N ILE A 217 0.43 -23.27 11.65
CA ILE A 217 -0.92 -23.82 11.71
C ILE A 217 -1.21 -24.64 12.99
N LEU A 218 -0.18 -24.99 13.78
CA LEU A 218 -0.32 -25.88 14.94
C LEU A 218 -0.72 -25.13 16.22
N GLY A 219 -2.01 -24.81 16.35
CA GLY A 219 -2.58 -24.30 17.60
C GLY A 219 -3.71 -23.27 17.44
N GLY A 220 -4.60 -23.45 16.46
CA GLY A 220 -5.69 -22.52 16.17
C GLY A 220 -6.69 -22.31 17.32
N LEU A 221 -7.36 -21.16 17.31
CA LEU A 221 -8.43 -20.86 18.27
C LEU A 221 -9.65 -21.74 18.05
N LEU A 222 -9.88 -22.20 16.82
CA LEU A 222 -10.99 -23.09 16.48
C LEU A 222 -10.52 -24.54 16.61
N ARG A 223 -11.05 -25.23 17.64
CA ARG A 223 -10.69 -26.60 18.04
C ARG A 223 -11.64 -27.69 17.52
N ASP A 224 -12.59 -27.32 16.68
CA ASP A 224 -13.52 -28.27 16.05
C ASP A 224 -12.78 -29.16 15.04
N SER A 225 -12.99 -30.48 15.12
CA SER A 225 -12.40 -31.48 14.23
C SER A 225 -13.07 -31.50 12.84
N LEU A 226 -14.31 -31.03 12.74
CA LEU A 226 -15.04 -30.90 11.46
C LEU A 226 -14.77 -29.56 10.79
N ALA A 227 -13.87 -28.75 11.34
CA ALA A 227 -13.49 -27.47 10.77
C ALA A 227 -12.78 -27.65 9.44
N LEU A 228 -13.30 -26.95 8.43
CA LEU A 228 -12.65 -26.83 7.15
C LEU A 228 -11.43 -25.91 7.31
N ARG A 229 -10.23 -26.42 7.02
CA ARG A 229 -8.97 -25.66 7.09
C ARG A 229 -8.67 -25.09 5.70
N LEU A 230 -8.70 -23.76 5.58
CA LEU A 230 -8.72 -23.08 4.28
C LEU A 230 -7.43 -22.32 3.96
N ASP A 231 -6.77 -21.75 4.97
CA ASP A 231 -5.68 -20.77 4.84
C ASP A 231 -5.83 -19.79 3.65
N SER A 232 -7.05 -19.29 3.45
CA SER A 232 -7.45 -18.58 2.23
C SER A 232 -7.59 -17.07 2.47
N PRO A 233 -7.35 -16.21 1.46
CA PRO A 233 -7.58 -14.78 1.60
C PRO A 233 -9.07 -14.49 1.80
N GLY A 234 -9.39 -13.56 2.69
CA GLY A 234 -10.75 -13.10 2.97
C GLY A 234 -10.77 -11.62 3.29
N ARG A 235 -11.95 -11.13 3.70
CA ARG A 235 -12.10 -9.76 4.19
C ARG A 235 -13.00 -9.70 5.39
N VAL A 236 -12.76 -8.72 6.25
CA VAL A 236 -13.61 -8.44 7.40
C VAL A 236 -13.97 -6.97 7.43
N ARG A 237 -15.21 -6.65 7.83
CA ARG A 237 -15.72 -5.29 7.97
C ARG A 237 -16.21 -5.02 9.38
N GLU A 238 -15.86 -3.86 9.90
CA GLU A 238 -16.39 -3.25 11.13
C GLU A 238 -16.88 -1.85 10.78
N GLY A 239 -18.19 -1.61 10.90
CA GLY A 239 -18.82 -0.40 10.40
C GLY A 239 -18.60 -0.21 8.89
N VAL A 240 -17.88 0.85 8.50
CA VAL A 240 -17.58 1.18 7.09
C VAL A 240 -16.19 0.75 6.64
N ARG A 241 -15.33 0.32 7.58
CA ARG A 241 -13.93 -0.01 7.30
C ARG A 241 -13.79 -1.49 7.00
N TRP A 242 -12.98 -1.80 6.00
CA TRP A 242 -12.63 -3.16 5.65
C TRP A 242 -11.17 -3.44 5.98
N TRP A 243 -10.88 -4.71 6.23
CA TRP A 243 -9.53 -5.23 6.38
C TRP A 243 -9.41 -6.52 5.59
N ASN A 244 -8.25 -6.69 4.97
CA ASN A 244 -7.83 -7.98 4.46
C ASN A 244 -7.60 -8.92 5.65
N CYS A 245 -8.03 -10.16 5.50
CA CYS A 245 -7.74 -11.18 6.48
C CYS A 245 -7.30 -12.49 5.80
N ARG A 246 -6.66 -13.35 6.56
CA ARG A 246 -6.45 -14.76 6.19
C ARG A 246 -7.39 -15.62 7.01
N VAL A 247 -8.25 -16.35 6.32
CA VAL A 247 -9.22 -17.27 6.93
C VAL A 247 -8.50 -18.59 7.14
N HIS A 248 -8.24 -18.91 8.40
CA HIS A 248 -7.53 -20.13 8.80
C HIS A 248 -8.46 -21.33 8.80
N ALA A 249 -9.66 -21.17 9.37
CA ALA A 249 -10.62 -22.25 9.49
C ALA A 249 -12.06 -21.74 9.56
N VAL A 250 -12.99 -22.57 9.11
CA VAL A 250 -14.42 -22.28 9.15
C VAL A 250 -15.23 -23.53 9.47
N THR A 251 -16.33 -23.35 10.21
CA THR A 251 -17.41 -24.30 10.38
C THR A 251 -18.73 -23.62 9.98
N ALA A 252 -19.85 -24.34 10.04
CA ALA A 252 -21.16 -23.72 9.85
C ALA A 252 -21.39 -22.53 10.80
N ARG A 253 -20.80 -22.55 12.00
CA ARG A 253 -21.08 -21.56 13.05
C ARG A 253 -19.92 -20.63 13.36
N GLN A 254 -18.68 -21.02 13.08
CA GLN A 254 -17.52 -20.27 13.52
C GLN A 254 -16.52 -20.04 12.39
N VAL A 255 -15.79 -18.94 12.50
CA VAL A 255 -14.67 -18.63 11.61
C VAL A 255 -13.49 -18.15 12.44
N GLU A 256 -12.32 -18.70 12.12
CA GLU A 256 -11.03 -18.25 12.62
C GLU A 256 -10.32 -17.53 11.49
N PHE A 257 -9.92 -16.29 11.73
CA PHE A 257 -9.16 -15.49 10.77
C PHE A 257 -8.10 -14.64 11.45
N GLU A 258 -7.17 -14.12 10.67
CA GLU A 258 -6.11 -13.20 11.09
C GLU A 258 -6.15 -11.95 10.23
N ALA A 259 -6.06 -10.77 10.85
CA ALA A 259 -6.04 -9.48 10.16
C ALA A 259 -5.02 -8.55 10.84
N ALA A 260 -4.56 -7.52 10.11
CA ALA A 260 -3.67 -6.51 10.68
C ALA A 260 -4.32 -5.70 11.82
N HIS A 261 -5.65 -5.65 11.85
CA HIS A 261 -6.42 -4.99 12.89
C HIS A 261 -6.92 -6.00 13.93
N GLY A 262 -6.70 -5.70 15.20
CA GLY A 262 -7.25 -6.48 16.31
C GLY A 262 -8.69 -6.07 16.60
N PHE A 263 -9.58 -7.05 16.71
CA PHE A 263 -11.00 -6.82 17.02
C PHE A 263 -11.30 -7.10 18.49
N SER A 264 -12.12 -6.26 19.11
CA SER A 264 -12.53 -6.46 20.50
C SER A 264 -13.51 -7.64 20.64
N PRO A 265 -13.41 -8.46 21.69
CA PRO A 265 -14.44 -9.44 22.04
C PRO A 265 -15.84 -8.79 22.12
N GLY A 266 -16.84 -9.45 21.53
CA GLY A 266 -18.21 -8.95 21.43
C GLY A 266 -18.49 -8.03 20.24
N ALA A 267 -17.47 -7.55 19.52
CA ALA A 267 -17.63 -6.71 18.33
C ALA A 267 -18.45 -7.43 17.25
N SER A 268 -19.24 -6.66 16.52
CA SER A 268 -20.06 -7.16 15.41
C SER A 268 -19.38 -6.85 14.09
N LEU A 269 -19.06 -7.90 13.34
CA LEU A 269 -18.30 -7.80 12.10
C LEU A 269 -19.10 -8.42 10.95
N TRP A 270 -18.72 -8.11 9.72
CA TRP A 270 -19.07 -8.90 8.54
C TRP A 270 -17.82 -9.59 8.02
N VAL A 271 -17.80 -10.91 7.97
CA VAL A 271 -16.70 -11.66 7.37
C VAL A 271 -17.13 -12.09 5.98
N ALA A 272 -16.41 -11.62 4.96
CA ALA A 272 -16.57 -12.03 3.59
C ALA A 272 -15.58 -13.15 3.26
N LEU A 273 -16.13 -14.30 2.91
CA LEU A 273 -15.39 -15.50 2.53
C LEU A 273 -15.31 -15.60 0.99
N PRO A 274 -14.26 -16.25 0.44
CA PRO A 274 -14.15 -16.52 -0.99
C PRO A 274 -15.41 -17.18 -1.53
N GLU A 275 -15.83 -16.78 -2.74
CA GLU A 275 -16.89 -17.40 -3.55
C GLU A 275 -18.33 -17.36 -2.99
N ILE A 276 -18.51 -17.27 -1.67
CA ILE A 276 -19.80 -17.36 -1.00
C ILE A 276 -20.26 -16.03 -0.37
N GLY A 277 -19.41 -14.99 -0.37
CA GLY A 277 -19.74 -13.64 0.12
C GLY A 277 -19.79 -13.47 1.65
N GLY A 278 -20.00 -14.56 2.40
CA GLY A 278 -19.90 -14.63 3.86
C GLY A 278 -21.11 -14.04 4.62
N GLY A 279 -20.90 -13.53 5.84
CA GLY A 279 -22.02 -13.11 6.70
C GLY A 279 -21.64 -12.39 7.99
N PRO A 280 -22.65 -11.94 8.77
CA PRO A 280 -22.44 -11.23 10.02
C PRO A 280 -21.97 -12.18 11.13
N VAL A 281 -20.92 -11.79 11.85
CA VAL A 281 -20.33 -12.54 12.95
C VAL A 281 -20.21 -11.69 14.22
N ARG A 282 -20.05 -12.35 15.35
CA ARG A 282 -19.67 -11.73 16.62
C ARG A 282 -18.32 -12.27 17.09
N VAL A 283 -17.41 -11.39 17.46
CA VAL A 283 -16.10 -11.81 17.98
C VAL A 283 -16.30 -12.52 19.32
N VAL A 284 -15.79 -13.75 19.40
CA VAL A 284 -15.82 -14.56 20.63
C VAL A 284 -14.56 -14.29 21.44
N ARG A 285 -13.39 -14.40 20.80
CA ARG A 285 -12.09 -14.16 21.44
C ARG A 285 -11.02 -13.82 20.43
N THR A 286 -9.98 -13.15 20.91
CA THR A 286 -8.78 -12.86 20.14
C THR A 286 -7.54 -13.36 20.89
N SER A 287 -6.54 -13.83 20.15
CA SER A 287 -5.26 -14.24 20.71
C SER A 287 -4.19 -14.15 19.63
N GLN A 288 -3.07 -13.49 19.96
CA GLN A 288 -1.88 -13.42 19.09
C GLN A 288 -2.20 -13.00 17.63
N GLY A 289 -3.07 -12.01 17.43
CA GLY A 289 -3.45 -11.53 16.10
C GLY A 289 -4.54 -12.34 15.39
N ARG A 290 -4.92 -13.50 15.93
CA ARG A 290 -6.06 -14.28 15.44
C ARG A 290 -7.35 -13.89 16.13
N THR A 291 -8.44 -14.01 15.39
CA THR A 291 -9.80 -13.71 15.83
C THR A 291 -10.67 -14.92 15.56
N LEU A 292 -11.33 -15.41 16.62
CA LEU A 292 -12.41 -16.38 16.52
C LEU A 292 -13.73 -15.63 16.62
N ALA A 293 -14.60 -15.82 15.64
CA ALA A 293 -15.93 -15.23 15.60
C ALA A 293 -17.01 -16.27 15.31
N GLU A 294 -18.22 -16.04 15.82
CA GLU A 294 -19.39 -16.88 15.57
C GLU A 294 -20.35 -16.19 14.60
N PHE A 295 -20.80 -16.89 13.57
CA PHE A 295 -21.84 -16.40 12.67
C PHE A 295 -23.17 -16.25 13.40
N ARG A 296 -23.87 -15.15 13.15
CA ARG A 296 -25.23 -14.93 13.70
C ARG A 296 -26.26 -15.89 13.09
N MET A 297 -26.01 -16.34 11.87
CA MET A 297 -26.76 -17.39 11.19
C MET A 297 -25.76 -18.42 10.65
N PRO A 298 -25.99 -19.73 10.83
CA PRO A 298 -25.07 -20.71 10.30
C PRO A 298 -24.92 -20.60 8.78
N LEU A 299 -23.69 -20.82 8.28
CA LEU A 299 -23.45 -21.01 6.85
C LEU A 299 -24.20 -22.24 6.36
N ARG A 300 -24.61 -22.23 5.09
CA ARG A 300 -25.33 -23.36 4.48
C ARG A 300 -24.34 -24.46 4.13
N ASP A 301 -24.80 -25.71 4.13
CA ASP A 301 -23.96 -26.84 3.73
C ASP A 301 -23.41 -26.71 2.31
N GLN A 302 -24.18 -26.09 1.41
CA GLN A 302 -23.72 -25.78 0.06
C GLN A 302 -22.53 -24.82 0.08
N ASP A 303 -22.58 -23.78 0.92
CA ASP A 303 -21.49 -22.81 1.04
C ASP A 303 -20.22 -23.47 1.56
N LEU A 304 -20.34 -24.35 2.57
CA LEU A 304 -19.22 -25.12 3.10
C LEU A 304 -18.62 -26.06 2.06
N ARG A 305 -19.45 -26.69 1.22
CA ARG A 305 -18.98 -27.53 0.10
C ARG A 305 -18.24 -26.72 -0.96
N THR A 306 -18.74 -25.53 -1.31
CA THR A 306 -18.06 -24.62 -2.23
C THR A 306 -16.69 -24.24 -1.67
N LEU A 307 -16.61 -23.83 -0.41
CA LEU A 307 -15.32 -23.52 0.23
C LEU A 307 -14.39 -24.74 0.26
N ALA A 308 -14.90 -25.95 0.52
CA ALA A 308 -14.07 -27.15 0.55
C ALA A 308 -13.45 -27.47 -0.80
N ALA A 309 -14.14 -27.16 -1.91
CA ALA A 309 -13.62 -27.31 -3.26
C ALA A 309 -12.47 -26.34 -3.59
N THR A 310 -12.28 -25.26 -2.80
CA THR A 310 -11.17 -24.31 -2.97
C THR A 310 -9.87 -24.76 -2.30
N ILE A 311 -9.92 -25.79 -1.45
CA ILE A 311 -8.72 -26.37 -0.84
C ILE A 311 -8.00 -27.19 -1.91
N PRO A 312 -6.70 -26.96 -2.17
CA PRO A 312 -5.93 -27.81 -3.05
C PRO A 312 -6.03 -29.28 -2.59
N ALA A 313 -6.31 -30.20 -3.51
CA ALA A 313 -6.11 -31.62 -3.22
C ALA A 313 -4.60 -31.84 -3.08
N ASP A 314 -4.16 -32.25 -1.89
CA ASP A 314 -2.77 -32.66 -1.63
C ASP A 314 -2.33 -33.81 -2.55
#